data_AF-A0A1P8JZ20-F1
#
_entry.id   AF-A0A1P8JZ20-F1
#
_cell.length_a   1.000
_cell.length_b   1.000
_cell.length_c   1.000
_cell.angle_alpha   90.00
_cell.angle_beta   90.00
_cell.angle_gamma   90.00
#
_symmetry.space_group_name_H-M   'P 1'
#
loop_
_entity.id
_entity.type
_entity.pdbx_description
1 polymer ?
#
loop_
_entity_poly.entity_id
_entity_poly.type
_entity_poly.pdbx_seq_one_letter_code
_entity_poly.pdbx_strand_id
1 'polypeptide(L)'
;MFDSALRLTTPTSSPTLLELAHDAKVGFKDARVTVDNMRRAGVLVVVRTRVVSYRNRPVAEYCTPARLEVLGVKRCALRDAFASWATPIV
;
A
#
# COMPACT_ATOMS: atom_id res chain seq x y z
N MET A 1 -2.40 11.74 6.76
CA MET A 1 -2.70 10.62 5.84
C MET A 1 -1.47 10.19 5.05
N PHE A 2 -0.87 11.06 4.24
CA PHE A 2 0.36 10.72 3.51
C PHE A 2 1.52 10.31 4.43
N ASP A 3 1.88 11.17 5.40
CA ASP A 3 2.95 10.86 6.36
C ASP A 3 2.66 9.61 7.20
N SER A 4 1.40 9.40 7.56
CA SER A 4 0.93 8.20 8.26
C SER A 4 1.19 6.95 7.43
N ALA A 5 0.89 6.99 6.13
CA ALA A 5 1.17 5.88 5.22
C ALA A 5 2.68 5.58 5.13
N LEU A 6 3.52 6.61 5.09
CA LEU A 6 4.98 6.45 5.08
C LEU A 6 5.50 5.82 6.39
N ARG A 7 5.06 6.34 7.54
CA ARG A 7 5.52 5.92 8.88
C ARG A 7 5.09 4.50 9.23
N LEU A 8 3.86 4.11 8.89
CA LEU A 8 3.29 2.82 9.26
C LEU A 8 3.64 1.69 8.29
N THR A 9 4.17 2.00 7.10
CA THR A 9 4.54 0.97 6.13
C THR A 9 5.81 0.24 6.56
N THR A 10 5.68 -1.08 6.71
CA THR A 10 6.78 -2.02 6.95
C THR A 10 7.02 -2.89 5.70
N PRO A 11 8.11 -3.67 5.63
CA PRO A 11 8.34 -4.59 4.51
C PRO A 11 7.22 -5.63 4.35
N THR A 12 6.62 -6.06 5.46
CA THR A 12 5.65 -7.18 5.50
C THR A 12 4.20 -6.74 5.62
N SER A 13 3.92 -5.48 5.98
CA SER A 13 2.55 -4.96 6.09
C SER A 13 2.45 -3.48 5.75
N SER A 14 1.30 -3.05 5.24
CA SER A 14 0.95 -1.65 5.03
C SER A 14 -0.32 -1.29 5.81
N PRO A 15 -0.52 -0.01 6.17
CA PRO A 15 -1.63 0.38 7.02
C PRO A 15 -2.99 0.27 6.32
N THR A 16 -3.99 -0.17 7.06
CA THR A 16 -5.40 -0.13 6.68
C THR A 16 -5.97 1.29 6.80
N LEU A 17 -7.14 1.54 6.21
CA LEU A 17 -7.83 2.84 6.35
C LEU A 17 -8.07 3.24 7.81
N LEU A 18 -8.37 2.27 8.67
CA LEU A 18 -8.62 2.52 10.10
C LEU A 18 -7.33 2.91 10.83
N GLU A 19 -6.22 2.21 10.56
CA GLU A 19 -4.91 2.50 11.14
C GLU A 19 -4.41 3.88 10.66
N LEU A 20 -4.63 4.22 9.39
CA LEU A 20 -4.34 5.55 8.85
C LEU A 20 -5.15 6.64 9.54
N ALA A 21 -6.45 6.41 9.76
CA ALA A 21 -7.32 7.36 10.47
C ALA A 21 -6.87 7.59 11.92
N HIS A 22 -6.49 6.51 12.60
CA HIS A 22 -6.03 6.55 13.97
C HIS A 22 -4.70 7.29 14.12
N ASP A 23 -3.69 6.98 13.30
CA ASP A 23 -2.39 7.67 13.34
C ASP A 23 -2.49 9.14 12.93
N ALA A 24 -3.28 9.45 11.90
CA ALA A 24 -3.50 10.82 11.46
C ALA A 24 -4.44 11.63 12.37
N LYS A 25 -5.05 10.99 13.38
CA LYS A 25 -6.02 11.58 14.31
C LYS A 25 -7.20 12.27 13.61
N VAL A 26 -7.76 11.63 12.59
CA VAL A 26 -8.92 12.15 11.84
C VAL A 26 -10.10 11.19 11.94
N GLY A 27 -11.31 11.75 11.83
CA GLY A 27 -12.54 10.95 11.78
C GLY A 27 -12.55 9.98 10.60
N PHE A 28 -13.13 8.79 10.80
CA PHE A 28 -13.14 7.75 9.77
C PHE A 28 -13.83 8.16 8.46
N LYS A 29 -14.89 8.99 8.55
CA LYS A 29 -15.60 9.51 7.37
C LYS A 29 -14.69 10.38 6.51
N ASP A 30 -13.96 11.31 7.13
CA ASP A 30 -13.05 12.23 6.44
C ASP A 30 -11.81 11.50 5.93
N ALA A 31 -11.33 10.52 6.70
CA ALA A 31 -10.27 9.61 6.28
C ALA A 31 -10.64 8.88 4.99
N ARG A 32 -11.87 8.36 4.90
CA ARG A 32 -12.36 7.63 3.72
C ARG A 32 -12.36 8.51 2.47
N VAL A 33 -12.87 9.74 2.58
CA VAL A 33 -12.88 10.70 1.46
C VAL A 33 -11.45 11.06 1.06
N THR A 34 -10.60 11.36 2.03
CA THR A 34 -9.19 11.71 1.80
C THR A 34 -8.44 10.59 1.08
N VAL A 35 -8.58 9.35 1.55
CA VAL A 35 -7.92 8.19 0.93
C VAL A 35 -8.47 7.92 -0.48
N ASP A 36 -9.77 8.07 -0.72
CA ASP A 36 -10.30 7.89 -2.08
C ASP A 36 -9.77 8.97 -3.04
N ASN A 37 -9.68 10.24 -2.60
CA ASN A 37 -9.07 11.31 -3.38
C ASN A 37 -7.59 11.05 -3.66
N MET A 38 -6.82 10.66 -2.63
CA MET A 38 -5.40 10.33 -2.78
C MET A 38 -5.18 9.12 -3.69
N ARG A 39 -6.07 8.13 -3.65
CA ARG A 39 -6.02 6.97 -4.55
C ARG A 39 -6.29 7.37 -5.99
N ARG A 40 -7.33 8.19 -6.22
CA ARG A 40 -7.65 8.73 -7.56
C ARG A 40 -6.50 9.57 -8.12
N ALA A 41 -5.82 10.33 -7.27
CA ALA A 41 -4.65 11.12 -7.62
C ALA A 41 -3.35 10.30 -7.77
N GLY A 42 -3.37 8.99 -7.52
CA GLY A 42 -2.18 8.12 -7.59
C GLY A 42 -1.18 8.28 -6.43
N VAL A 43 -1.51 9.07 -5.40
CA VAL A 43 -0.66 9.30 -4.22
C VAL A 43 -0.63 8.08 -3.30
N LEU A 44 -1.76 7.35 -3.23
CA LEU A 44 -1.88 6.08 -2.50
C LEU A 44 -2.31 4.97 -3.44
N VAL A 45 -1.80 3.77 -3.20
CA VAL A 45 -2.19 2.55 -3.91
C VAL A 45 -2.57 1.46 -2.92
N VAL A 46 -3.50 0.60 -3.32
CA VAL A 46 -3.78 -0.63 -2.58
C VAL A 46 -2.70 -1.63 -2.92
N VAL A 47 -1.98 -2.09 -1.90
CA VAL A 47 -0.85 -3.01 -2.10
C VAL A 47 -1.23 -4.45 -1.84
N ARG A 48 -2.10 -4.66 -0.85
CA ARG A 48 -2.53 -5.97 -0.35
C ARG A 48 -3.91 -5.85 0.26
N THR A 49 -4.48 -7.00 0.61
CA THR A 49 -5.65 -7.07 1.48
C THR A 49 -5.35 -7.96 2.67
N ARG A 50 -5.81 -7.56 3.87
CA ARG A 50 -5.61 -8.28 5.13
C ARG A 50 -6.96 -8.67 5.75
N VAL A 51 -7.04 -9.90 6.25
CA VAL A 51 -8.17 -10.32 7.09
C VAL A 51 -7.98 -9.75 8.49
N VAL A 52 -9.01 -9.12 9.06
CA VAL A 52 -8.97 -8.49 10.38
C VAL A 52 -10.07 -9.05 11.26
N SER A 53 -9.84 -9.10 12.57
CA SER A 53 -10.78 -9.70 13.53
C SER A 53 -12.15 -9.01 13.56
N TYR A 54 -12.21 -7.70 13.31
CA TYR A 54 -13.43 -6.91 13.40
C TYR A 54 -14.29 -6.93 12.12
N ARG A 55 -13.86 -7.60 11.05
CA ARG A 55 -14.57 -7.57 9.77
C ARG A 55 -14.39 -8.87 8.99
N ASN A 56 -15.52 -9.49 8.63
CA ASN A 56 -15.56 -10.74 7.84
C ASN A 56 -15.06 -10.59 6.40
N ARG A 57 -14.85 -9.36 5.91
CA ARG A 57 -14.31 -9.09 4.56
C ARG A 57 -12.88 -8.55 4.66
N PRO A 58 -11.95 -9.02 3.81
CA PRO A 58 -10.60 -8.47 3.74
C PRO A 58 -10.61 -6.95 3.58
N VAL A 59 -9.68 -6.29 4.27
CA VAL A 59 -9.50 -4.84 4.27
C VAL A 59 -8.28 -4.50 3.42
N ALA A 60 -8.39 -3.43 2.63
CA ALA A 60 -7.29 -2.94 1.82
C ALA A 60 -6.19 -2.32 2.70
N GLU A 61 -4.94 -2.63 2.36
CA GLU A 61 -3.75 -1.97 2.88
C GLU A 61 -3.24 -0.94 1.86
N TYR A 62 -2.87 0.24 2.34
CA TYR A 62 -2.49 1.38 1.52
C TYR A 62 -1.05 1.78 1.73
N CYS A 63 -0.36 2.08 0.63
CA CYS A 63 1.01 2.57 0.64
C CYS A 63 1.18 3.67 -0.41
N THR A 64 2.25 4.46 -0.30
CA THR A 64 2.64 5.40 -1.35
C THR A 64 3.50 4.68 -2.41
N PRO A 65 3.39 5.02 -3.70
CA PRO A 65 4.25 4.43 -4.73
C PRO A 65 5.75 4.59 -4.45
N ALA A 66 6.15 5.79 -4.00
CA ALA A 66 7.54 6.06 -3.64
C ALA A 66 8.07 5.13 -2.54
N ARG A 67 7.23 4.77 -1.55
CA ARG A 67 7.64 3.85 -0.50
C ARG A 67 7.80 2.41 -1.00
N LEU A 68 7.02 2.00 -1.99
CA LEU A 68 7.19 0.69 -2.64
C LEU A 68 8.51 0.59 -3.41
N GLU A 69 8.91 1.67 -4.09
CA GLU A 69 10.19 1.75 -4.77
C GLU A 69 11.36 1.61 -3.79
N VAL A 70 11.30 2.31 -2.65
CA VAL A 70 12.31 2.21 -1.59
C VAL A 70 12.39 0.79 -1.00
N LEU A 71 11.27 0.09 -0.87
CA LEU A 71 11.23 -1.31 -0.39
C LEU A 71 11.68 -2.32 -1.46
N GLY A 72 12.13 -1.87 -2.64
CA GLY A 72 12.61 -2.73 -3.71
C GLY A 72 11.49 -3.50 -4.42
N VAL A 73 10.23 -3.14 -4.19
CA VAL A 73 9.07 -3.76 -4.87
C VAL A 73 8.95 -3.15 -6.27
N LYS A 74 9.68 -3.69 -7.23
CA LYS A 74 9.62 -3.26 -8.64
C LYS A 74 8.39 -3.85 -9.32
N ARG A 75 7.50 -2.99 -9.82
CA ARG A 75 6.55 -3.37 -10.88
C ARG A 75 7.34 -3.36 -12.20
N CYS A 76 7.59 -4.52 -12.77
CA CYS A 76 8.20 -4.65 -14.09
C CYS A 76 7.17 -5.20 -15.07
N ALA A 77 7.37 -4.97 -16.37
CA ALA A 77 6.54 -5.67 -17.35
C ALA A 77 6.75 -7.17 -17.16
N LEU A 78 5.69 -7.97 -17.34
CA LEU A 78 5.77 -9.42 -17.17
C LEU A 78 6.90 -10.04 -18.03
N ARG A 79 7.16 -9.45 -19.21
CA ARG A 79 8.28 -9.80 -20.08
C ARG A 79 9.64 -9.67 -19.38
N ASP A 80 9.86 -8.59 -18.64
CA ASP A 80 11.13 -8.30 -17.97
C ASP A 80 11.36 -9.26 -16.80
N ALA A 81 10.29 -9.64 -16.09
CA ALA A 81 10.34 -10.67 -15.07
C ALA A 81 10.81 -12.01 -15.65
N PHE A 82 10.22 -12.44 -16.77
CA PHE A 82 10.65 -13.67 -17.46
C PHE A 82 12.08 -13.59 -17.99
N ALA A 83 12.51 -12.44 -18.51
CA ALA A 83 13.88 -12.24 -18.99
C ALA A 83 14.92 -12.42 -17.86
N SER A 84 14.58 -12.01 -16.62
CA SER A 84 15.47 -12.17 -15.46
C SER A 84 15.61 -13.62 -14.97
N TRP A 85 14.64 -14.50 -15.27
CA TRP A 85 14.73 -15.94 -14.96
C TRP A 85 15.47 -16.74 -16.03
N ALA A 86 15.52 -16.24 -17.25
CA ALA A 86 16.13 -16.92 -18.38
C ALA A 86 17.66 -16.76 -18.46
N THR A 87 18.27 -15.89 -17.65
CA THR A 87 19.73 -15.77 -17.59
C THR A 87 20.33 -16.97 -16.84
N PRO A 88 21.10 -17.84 -17.50
CA PRO A 88 21.90 -18.85 -16.82
C PRO A 88 22.92 -18.10 -15.95
N ILE A 89 23.05 -18.51 -14.69
CA ILE A 89 24.18 -18.08 -13.85
C ILE A 89 25.42 -18.73 -14.49
N VAL A 90 26.25 -17.91 -15.16
CA VAL A 90 27.60 -18.28 -15.58
C VAL A 90 28.58 -17.81 -14.53
#